data_AF-A0A2T2TZ10-F1
#
_entry.id   AF-A0A2T2TZ10-F1
#
_cell.length_a   1.000
_cell.length_b   1.000
_cell.length_c   1.000
_cell.angle_alpha   90.00
_cell.angle_beta   90.00
_cell.angle_gamma   90.00
#
_symmetry.space_group_name_H-M   'P 1'
#
loop_
_entity.id
_entity.type
_entity.pdbx_description
1 polymer ?
#
loop_
_entity_poly.entity_id
_entity_poly.type
_entity_poly.pdbx_seq_one_letter_code
_entity_poly.pdbx_strand_id
1 'polypeptide(L)'
;MRLRTILIAVVLWGSVAAPWTAAQSSSTLVVKGRVLDAETNAPLSDTHVFVAESMNGTVTDSTGRFRLDEVHPGAKRLYVSRVGYANEAVDFDPTPGRTQVFTVRLAPEVLETSPVTVSAERDEAWYERLDRFKRLFVGASGFAEKCKLVNPEVLRFEEKWWGTFKAQAEKPVVIENRALGYRLTYFLKEFEKSGSVVRWDGEPLFDPLTPQDSSQAARWRQNRREAYRGSLRHFLRALLDDRLKEEQFELYRLPRASAFRHTSRADRMPTSRDHILEPSPDDSTYHLDVRDRLEVVYRGEPESELYLEWADRSRRAPKDHQTSQIELNEHPIHIDPYGEIVEPYGATLYRYFAFTTRMSKRLPREYEPPE
;
A
#
# COMPACT_ATOMS: atom_id res chain seq x y z
N MET A 1 58.76 -54.95 37.46
CA MET A 1 57.41 -54.37 37.26
C MET A 1 57.54 -53.17 36.34
N ARG A 2 56.96 -53.25 35.13
CA ARG A 2 56.84 -52.12 34.19
C ARG A 2 55.44 -51.55 34.35
N LEU A 3 55.29 -50.28 34.71
CA LEU A 3 54.04 -49.55 34.54
C LEU A 3 54.31 -48.36 33.61
N ARG A 4 53.65 -48.39 32.45
CA ARG A 4 53.62 -47.34 31.43
C ARG A 4 52.53 -46.33 31.82
N THR A 5 52.88 -45.06 31.98
CA THR A 5 51.90 -43.98 32.10
C THR A 5 51.61 -43.44 30.70
N ILE A 6 50.38 -43.64 30.23
CA ILE A 6 49.88 -43.18 28.92
C ILE A 6 49.29 -41.78 29.10
N LEU A 7 49.77 -40.80 28.33
CA LEU A 7 49.12 -39.50 28.14
C LEU A 7 47.83 -39.69 27.33
N ILE A 8 46.70 -39.17 27.83
CA ILE A 8 45.49 -38.98 27.05
C ILE A 8 45.45 -37.50 26.64
N ALA A 9 45.71 -37.24 25.36
CA ALA A 9 45.46 -35.94 24.73
C ALA A 9 43.99 -35.89 24.28
N VAL A 10 43.20 -35.02 24.89
CA VAL A 10 41.83 -34.73 24.45
C VAL A 10 41.91 -33.71 23.31
N VAL A 11 41.62 -34.17 22.09
CA VAL A 11 41.47 -33.31 20.91
C VAL A 11 39.98 -32.96 20.77
N LEU A 12 39.63 -31.71 21.11
CA LEU A 12 38.29 -31.14 20.88
C LEU A 12 38.19 -30.67 19.42
N TRP A 13 37.40 -31.37 18.61
CA TRP A 13 36.99 -30.89 17.29
C TRP A 13 35.77 -29.97 17.44
N GLY A 14 35.99 -28.67 17.31
CA GLY A 14 34.93 -27.68 17.16
C GLY A 14 34.46 -27.63 15.71
N SER A 15 33.31 -28.23 15.43
CA SER A 15 32.63 -28.10 14.14
C SER A 15 31.99 -26.71 14.04
N VAL A 16 32.63 -25.79 13.34
CA VAL A 16 32.00 -24.51 12.95
C VAL A 16 31.06 -24.81 11.78
N ALA A 17 29.79 -25.07 12.07
CA ALA A 17 28.76 -25.08 11.05
C ALA A 17 28.53 -23.64 10.58
N ALA A 18 29.08 -23.29 9.42
CA ALA A 18 28.73 -22.04 8.75
C ALA A 18 27.24 -22.09 8.35
N PRO A 19 26.41 -21.11 8.74
CA PRO A 19 25.04 -21.08 8.27
C PRO A 19 25.05 -20.88 6.76
N TRP A 20 24.48 -21.84 6.04
CA TRP A 20 24.17 -21.69 4.63
C TRP A 20 23.00 -20.71 4.53
N THR A 21 23.30 -19.42 4.40
CA THR A 21 22.33 -18.47 3.85
C THR A 21 22.19 -18.77 2.37
N ALA A 22 21.27 -19.65 2.01
CA ALA A 22 20.82 -19.76 0.64
C ALA A 22 20.16 -18.43 0.26
N ALA A 23 20.87 -17.60 -0.51
CA ALA A 23 20.24 -16.50 -1.20
C ALA A 23 19.20 -17.11 -2.16
N GLN A 24 17.91 -17.00 -1.82
CA GLN A 24 16.85 -17.33 -2.76
C GLN A 24 17.05 -16.43 -3.98
N SER A 25 17.49 -17.04 -5.08
CA SER A 25 17.54 -16.36 -6.37
C SER A 25 16.10 -16.20 -6.82
N SER A 26 15.47 -15.07 -6.46
CA SER A 26 14.17 -14.71 -7.02
C SER A 26 14.38 -14.54 -8.52
N SER A 27 13.86 -15.48 -9.32
CA SER A 27 13.92 -15.37 -10.77
C SER A 27 13.03 -14.21 -11.19
N THR A 28 13.66 -13.08 -11.47
CA THR A 28 12.97 -11.92 -12.01
C THR A 28 12.57 -12.15 -13.46
N LEU A 29 11.45 -11.58 -13.85
CA LEU A 29 10.84 -11.74 -15.15
C LEU A 29 10.93 -10.48 -16.01
N VAL A 30 10.71 -10.68 -17.29
CA VAL A 30 10.62 -9.61 -18.28
C VAL A 30 9.20 -9.53 -18.78
N VAL A 31 8.61 -8.35 -18.68
CA VAL A 31 7.34 -7.99 -19.30
C VAL A 31 7.65 -6.98 -20.41
N LYS A 32 7.17 -7.24 -21.63
CA LYS A 32 7.37 -6.32 -22.76
C LYS A 32 6.11 -6.20 -23.58
N GLY A 33 6.03 -5.18 -24.43
CA GLY A 33 4.85 -5.03 -25.25
C GLY A 33 4.83 -3.80 -26.12
N ARG A 34 3.64 -3.46 -26.60
CA ARG A 34 3.35 -2.20 -27.27
C ARG A 34 2.05 -1.59 -26.78
N VAL A 35 2.00 -0.27 -26.82
CA VAL A 35 0.78 0.51 -26.62
C VAL A 35 0.40 1.20 -27.91
N LEU A 36 -0.85 1.02 -28.31
CA LEU A 36 -1.42 1.54 -29.56
C LEU A 36 -2.68 2.35 -29.28
N ASP A 37 -2.98 3.26 -30.18
CA ASP A 37 -4.27 3.95 -30.24
C ASP A 37 -5.35 2.93 -30.66
N ALA A 38 -6.47 2.90 -29.92
CA ALA A 38 -7.53 1.92 -30.15
C ALA A 38 -8.30 2.17 -31.46
N GLU A 39 -8.39 3.42 -31.91
CA GLU A 39 -9.14 3.80 -33.11
C GLU A 39 -8.27 3.68 -34.36
N THR A 40 -7.04 4.20 -34.31
CA THR A 40 -6.16 4.35 -35.48
C THR A 40 -5.11 3.27 -35.60
N ASN A 41 -4.90 2.45 -34.55
CA ASN A 41 -3.77 1.52 -34.43
C ASN A 41 -2.38 2.17 -34.46
N ALA A 42 -2.29 3.50 -34.39
CA ALA A 42 -1.02 4.20 -34.36
C ALA A 42 -0.24 3.89 -33.06
N PRO A 43 1.10 3.81 -33.09
CA PRO A 43 1.89 3.62 -31.88
C PRO A 43 1.80 4.83 -30.97
N LEU A 44 1.66 4.58 -29.67
CA LEU A 44 1.57 5.61 -28.65
C LEU A 44 2.90 5.72 -27.88
N SER A 45 3.73 6.73 -28.22
CA SER A 45 4.97 7.06 -27.50
C SER A 45 4.72 7.82 -26.20
N ASP A 46 5.69 7.88 -25.28
CA ASP A 46 5.59 8.67 -24.04
C ASP A 46 4.37 8.27 -23.17
N THR A 47 3.98 7.00 -23.25
CA THR A 47 2.90 6.40 -22.47
C THR A 47 3.48 5.72 -21.24
N HIS A 48 2.97 6.03 -20.05
CA HIS A 48 3.40 5.36 -18.82
C HIS A 48 2.93 3.91 -18.82
N VAL A 49 3.85 2.99 -18.53
CA VAL A 49 3.56 1.56 -18.37
C VAL A 49 4.27 1.07 -17.13
N PHE A 50 3.54 0.54 -16.15
CA PHE A 50 4.14 0.11 -14.88
C PHE A 50 3.35 -1.01 -14.22
N VAL A 51 3.99 -1.73 -13.30
CA VAL A 51 3.33 -2.64 -12.36
C VAL A 51 2.78 -1.79 -11.21
N ALA A 52 1.49 -1.88 -10.94
CA ALA A 52 0.84 -1.14 -9.86
C ALA A 52 1.47 -1.44 -8.49
N GLU A 53 1.51 -0.42 -7.63
CA GLU A 53 2.01 -0.50 -6.24
C GLU A 53 3.48 -0.92 -6.10
N SER A 54 4.22 -0.82 -7.19
CA SER A 54 5.58 -1.34 -7.33
C SER A 54 6.56 -0.21 -7.69
N MET A 55 7.86 -0.51 -7.71
CA MET A 55 8.90 0.38 -8.25
C MET A 55 9.18 0.14 -9.75
N ASN A 56 8.36 -0.68 -10.40
CA ASN A 56 8.64 -1.20 -11.73
C ASN A 56 7.82 -0.47 -12.80
N GLY A 57 8.42 0.52 -13.45
CA GLY A 57 7.76 1.35 -14.45
C GLY A 57 8.67 1.83 -15.56
N THR A 58 8.08 2.18 -16.70
CA THR A 58 8.77 2.69 -17.87
C THR A 58 7.84 3.60 -18.70
N VAL A 59 8.37 4.16 -19.77
CA VAL A 59 7.63 4.95 -20.76
C VAL A 59 7.83 4.32 -22.13
N THR A 60 6.81 4.32 -22.98
CA THR A 60 6.91 3.77 -24.33
C THR A 60 7.82 4.61 -25.24
N ASP A 61 8.55 3.93 -26.12
CA ASP A 61 9.37 4.58 -27.15
C ASP A 61 8.54 5.16 -28.31
N SER A 62 9.21 5.76 -29.29
CA SER A 62 8.57 6.34 -30.50
C SER A 62 7.79 5.34 -31.36
N THR A 63 8.01 4.03 -31.16
CA THR A 63 7.28 2.94 -31.82
C THR A 63 6.21 2.32 -30.92
N GLY A 64 5.94 2.94 -29.77
CA GLY A 64 4.97 2.50 -28.78
C GLY A 64 5.43 1.29 -27.97
N ARG A 65 6.70 0.86 -28.06
CA ARG A 65 7.19 -0.32 -27.33
C ARG A 65 7.60 0.01 -25.92
N PHE A 66 7.43 -0.94 -25.03
CA PHE A 66 7.92 -0.87 -23.66
C PHE A 66 8.59 -2.18 -23.24
N ARG A 67 9.44 -2.09 -22.21
CA ARG A 67 10.07 -3.21 -21.53
C ARG A 67 10.18 -2.89 -20.04
N LEU A 68 9.72 -3.82 -19.22
CA LEU A 68 9.84 -3.86 -17.78
C LEU A 68 10.71 -5.07 -17.42
N ASP A 69 11.87 -4.78 -16.84
CA ASP A 69 12.80 -5.77 -16.29
C ASP A 69 12.52 -5.97 -14.81
N GLU A 70 13.07 -7.02 -14.19
CA GLU A 70 12.98 -7.20 -12.74
C GLU A 70 11.54 -7.35 -12.18
N VAL A 71 10.60 -7.82 -12.99
CA VAL A 71 9.23 -8.07 -12.53
C VAL A 71 9.24 -9.35 -11.68
N HIS A 72 8.89 -9.26 -10.40
CA HIS A 72 8.81 -10.44 -9.53
C HIS A 72 7.67 -11.39 -9.94
N PRO A 73 7.62 -12.66 -9.49
CA PRO A 73 6.46 -13.52 -9.72
C PRO A 73 5.22 -13.10 -8.91
N GLY A 74 4.09 -13.78 -9.17
CA GLY A 74 2.82 -13.64 -8.45
C GLY A 74 1.90 -12.60 -9.07
N ALA A 75 0.59 -12.69 -8.76
CA ALA A 75 -0.46 -11.83 -9.30
C ALA A 75 -0.11 -10.33 -9.23
N LYS A 76 -0.26 -9.65 -10.37
CA LYS A 76 0.10 -8.25 -10.61
C LYS A 76 -0.91 -7.60 -11.54
N ARG A 77 -0.87 -6.27 -11.55
CA ARG A 77 -1.61 -5.43 -12.48
C ARG A 77 -0.64 -4.58 -13.28
N LEU A 78 -0.68 -4.70 -14.61
CA LEU A 78 0.00 -3.81 -15.53
C LEU A 78 -0.90 -2.62 -15.79
N TYR A 79 -0.47 -1.42 -15.41
CA TYR A 79 -1.19 -0.19 -15.64
C TYR A 79 -0.57 0.61 -16.78
N VAL A 80 -1.43 1.12 -17.67
CA VAL A 80 -1.03 1.90 -18.84
C VAL A 80 -1.82 3.20 -18.85
N SER A 81 -1.11 4.34 -18.84
CA SER A 81 -1.71 5.66 -18.73
C SER A 81 -1.05 6.69 -19.66
N ARG A 82 -1.91 7.47 -20.33
CA ARG A 82 -1.50 8.56 -21.21
C ARG A 82 -2.52 9.69 -21.12
N VAL A 83 -2.06 10.92 -21.02
CA VAL A 83 -2.93 12.11 -21.05
C VAL A 83 -3.72 12.15 -22.36
N GLY A 84 -5.04 12.39 -22.27
CA GLY A 84 -5.97 12.40 -23.40
C GLY A 84 -6.51 11.02 -23.80
N TYR A 85 -6.22 9.98 -23.02
CA TYR A 85 -6.65 8.61 -23.27
C TYR A 85 -7.23 8.00 -21.99
N ALA A 86 -8.16 7.06 -22.15
CA ALA A 86 -8.62 6.21 -21.08
C ALA A 86 -7.47 5.30 -20.60
N ASN A 87 -7.33 5.20 -19.28
CA ASN A 87 -6.32 4.32 -18.68
C ASN A 87 -6.74 2.86 -18.81
N GLU A 88 -5.77 1.97 -19.03
CA GLU A 88 -5.98 0.53 -19.11
C GLU A 88 -5.22 -0.20 -18.00
N ALA A 89 -5.86 -1.24 -17.46
CA ALA A 89 -5.29 -2.10 -16.43
C ALA A 89 -5.45 -3.56 -16.84
N VAL A 90 -4.35 -4.31 -16.86
CA VAL A 90 -4.35 -5.73 -17.23
C VAL A 90 -3.77 -6.55 -16.08
N ASP A 91 -4.61 -7.37 -15.46
CA ASP A 91 -4.15 -8.31 -14.44
C ASP A 91 -3.39 -9.48 -15.09
N PHE A 92 -2.29 -9.89 -14.48
CA PHE A 92 -1.42 -10.95 -14.98
C PHE A 92 -0.64 -11.63 -13.85
N ASP A 93 -0.26 -12.89 -14.05
CA ASP A 93 0.59 -13.66 -13.12
C ASP A 93 1.87 -14.14 -13.83
N PRO A 94 2.98 -13.39 -13.71
CA PRO A 94 4.24 -13.73 -14.35
C PRO A 94 4.89 -14.94 -13.64
N THR A 95 5.08 -16.02 -14.40
CA THR A 95 5.71 -17.26 -13.91
C THR A 95 7.12 -17.45 -14.50
N PRO A 96 8.12 -17.85 -13.69
CA PRO A 96 9.51 -17.94 -14.15
C PRO A 96 9.70 -18.72 -15.45
N GLY A 97 10.59 -18.24 -16.31
CA GLY A 97 10.92 -18.89 -17.58
C GLY A 97 10.04 -18.51 -18.77
N ARG A 98 9.05 -17.61 -18.58
CA ARG A 98 8.23 -17.06 -19.68
C ARG A 98 8.38 -15.54 -19.78
N THR A 99 8.63 -15.03 -20.98
CA THR A 99 8.50 -13.59 -21.25
C THR A 99 7.04 -13.28 -21.51
N GLN A 100 6.45 -12.39 -20.71
CA GLN A 100 5.08 -11.93 -20.93
C GLN A 100 5.07 -10.83 -21.99
N VAL A 101 4.19 -10.96 -22.98
CA VAL A 101 4.06 -9.99 -24.08
C VAL A 101 2.64 -9.44 -24.12
N PHE A 102 2.52 -8.11 -24.08
CA PHE A 102 1.22 -7.42 -24.16
C PHE A 102 1.12 -6.54 -25.41
N THR A 103 -0.09 -6.43 -25.94
CA THR A 103 -0.49 -5.34 -26.83
C THR A 103 -1.68 -4.66 -26.17
N VAL A 104 -1.46 -3.45 -25.66
CA VAL A 104 -2.48 -2.66 -24.97
C VAL A 104 -2.98 -1.58 -25.92
N ARG A 105 -4.28 -1.34 -25.93
CA ARG A 105 -4.92 -0.36 -26.80
C ARG A 105 -5.65 0.65 -25.95
N LEU A 106 -5.30 1.93 -26.08
CA LEU A 106 -5.96 2.99 -25.33
C LEU A 106 -6.98 3.69 -26.22
N ALA A 107 -8.21 3.83 -25.73
CA ALA A 107 -9.22 4.66 -26.37
C ALA A 107 -8.95 6.14 -26.05
N PRO A 108 -9.02 7.06 -27.02
CA PRO A 108 -9.02 8.49 -26.72
C PRO A 108 -10.15 8.82 -25.74
N GLU A 109 -9.84 9.59 -24.70
CA GLU A 109 -10.82 10.03 -23.72
C GLU A 109 -10.71 11.54 -23.61
N VAL A 110 -11.74 12.23 -24.10
CA VAL A 110 -11.91 13.66 -23.83
C VAL A 110 -12.55 13.74 -22.46
N LEU A 111 -11.72 13.97 -21.44
CA LEU A 111 -12.25 14.41 -20.16
C LEU A 111 -13.00 15.72 -20.42
N GLU A 112 -14.34 15.73 -20.28
CA GLU A 112 -15.15 16.95 -20.31
C GLU A 112 -14.78 17.82 -19.10
N THR A 113 -13.63 18.45 -19.22
CA THR A 113 -13.07 19.34 -18.22
C THR A 113 -13.10 20.72 -18.83
N SER A 114 -13.73 21.66 -18.12
CA SER A 114 -13.55 23.07 -18.46
C SER A 114 -12.05 23.36 -18.49
N PRO A 115 -11.52 24.06 -19.51
CA PRO A 115 -10.10 24.23 -19.70
C PRO A 115 -9.46 24.78 -18.42
N VAL A 116 -8.25 24.30 -18.10
CA VAL A 116 -7.43 24.92 -17.06
C VAL A 116 -7.15 26.35 -17.52
N THR A 117 -7.93 27.32 -17.05
CA THR A 117 -7.47 28.69 -17.02
C THR A 117 -6.39 28.75 -15.96
N VAL A 118 -5.15 28.47 -16.38
CA VAL A 118 -3.90 28.70 -15.64
C VAL A 118 -3.75 30.20 -15.26
N SER A 119 -4.70 31.05 -15.64
CA SER A 119 -4.64 32.51 -15.60
C SER A 119 -5.38 33.18 -14.42
N ALA A 120 -6.10 32.45 -13.56
CA ALA A 120 -6.61 33.03 -12.32
C ALA A 120 -5.67 32.67 -11.17
N GLU A 121 -5.14 33.67 -10.46
CA GLU A 121 -4.47 33.45 -9.18
C GLU A 121 -5.36 32.54 -8.31
N ARG A 122 -4.75 31.50 -7.74
CA ARG A 122 -5.48 30.60 -6.85
C ARG A 122 -5.91 31.39 -5.63
N ASP A 123 -7.19 31.34 -5.33
CA ASP A 123 -7.75 31.99 -4.16
C ASP A 123 -7.38 31.25 -2.86
N GLU A 124 -7.56 31.94 -1.74
CA GLU A 124 -7.35 31.38 -0.40
C GLU A 124 -8.13 30.07 -0.19
N ALA A 125 -9.36 30.02 -0.71
CA ALA A 125 -10.23 28.86 -0.60
C ALA A 125 -9.64 27.62 -1.32
N TRP A 126 -8.90 27.79 -2.42
CA TRP A 126 -8.19 26.69 -3.06
C TRP A 126 -7.11 26.10 -2.15
N TYR A 127 -6.35 26.94 -1.44
CA TYR A 127 -5.31 26.47 -0.52
C TYR A 127 -5.90 25.78 0.71
N GLU A 128 -7.04 26.25 1.24
CA GLU A 128 -7.77 25.54 2.29
C GLU A 128 -8.23 24.14 1.86
N ARG A 129 -8.74 24.02 0.62
CA ARG A 129 -9.12 22.73 0.02
C ARG A 129 -7.91 21.84 -0.22
N LEU A 130 -6.78 22.40 -0.64
CA LEU A 130 -5.52 21.68 -0.79
C LEU A 130 -5.05 21.12 0.56
N ASP A 131 -5.08 21.91 1.63
CA ASP A 131 -4.66 21.43 2.96
C ASP A 131 -5.63 20.41 3.52
N ARG A 132 -6.94 20.55 3.27
CA ARG A 132 -7.92 19.50 3.55
C ARG A 132 -7.60 18.22 2.78
N PHE A 133 -7.33 18.28 1.48
CA PHE A 133 -6.93 17.12 0.68
C PHE A 133 -5.66 16.48 1.22
N LYS A 134 -4.60 17.25 1.51
CA LYS A 134 -3.34 16.74 2.09
C LYS A 134 -3.58 16.00 3.40
N ARG A 135 -4.33 16.56 4.34
CA ARG A 135 -4.67 15.90 5.62
C ARG A 135 -5.39 14.57 5.42
N LEU A 136 -6.32 14.51 4.46
CA LEU A 136 -7.14 13.32 4.20
C LEU A 136 -6.41 12.25 3.37
N PHE A 137 -5.59 12.65 2.40
CA PHE A 137 -4.93 11.77 1.43
C PHE A 137 -3.50 11.38 1.85
N VAL A 138 -2.68 12.37 2.19
CA VAL A 138 -1.30 12.15 2.67
C VAL A 138 -1.30 11.65 4.12
N GLY A 139 -2.25 12.12 4.92
CA GLY A 139 -2.46 11.69 6.31
C GLY A 139 -2.01 12.72 7.34
N ALA A 140 -2.08 12.33 8.61
CA ALA A 140 -1.75 13.17 9.77
C ALA A 140 -0.68 12.54 10.69
N SER A 141 0.08 11.56 10.17
CA SER A 141 1.20 10.96 10.91
C SER A 141 2.42 11.88 10.90
N GLY A 142 3.39 11.64 11.79
CA GLY A 142 4.67 12.37 11.76
C GLY A 142 5.46 12.19 10.45
N PHE A 143 5.14 11.17 9.64
CA PHE A 143 5.71 11.02 8.29
C PHE A 143 5.07 11.98 7.29
N ALA A 144 3.80 12.34 7.48
CA ALA A 144 3.09 13.25 6.60
C ALA A 144 3.71 14.66 6.59
N GLU A 145 4.29 15.10 7.70
CA GLU A 145 5.04 16.36 7.79
C GLU A 145 6.28 16.39 6.88
N LYS A 146 6.82 15.23 6.54
CA LYS A 146 7.99 15.06 5.65
C LYS A 146 7.57 14.71 4.21
N CYS A 147 6.28 14.76 3.92
CA CYS A 147 5.74 14.59 2.57
C CYS A 147 5.51 15.96 1.93
N LYS A 148 5.97 16.12 0.69
CA LYS A 148 5.69 17.30 -0.13
C LYS A 148 4.87 16.90 -1.35
N LEU A 149 3.73 17.56 -1.55
CA LEU A 149 3.02 17.51 -2.83
C LEU A 149 3.77 18.39 -3.82
N VAL A 150 4.35 17.77 -4.86
CA VAL A 150 5.31 18.43 -5.77
C VAL A 150 4.59 19.27 -6.83
N ASN A 151 3.47 18.77 -7.34
CA ASN A 151 2.69 19.37 -8.41
C ASN A 151 1.22 19.60 -7.98
N PRO A 152 0.95 20.30 -6.87
CA PRO A 152 -0.41 20.46 -6.35
C PRO A 152 -1.36 21.15 -7.36
N GLU A 153 -0.83 21.85 -8.36
CA GLU A 153 -1.55 22.46 -9.48
C GLU A 153 -2.39 21.51 -10.32
N VAL A 154 -2.07 20.21 -10.33
CA VAL A 154 -2.83 19.24 -11.13
C VAL A 154 -4.17 18.92 -10.49
N LEU A 155 -4.37 19.30 -9.23
CA LEU A 155 -5.59 19.03 -8.47
C LEU A 155 -6.66 20.08 -8.74
N ARG A 156 -7.86 19.57 -8.96
CA ARG A 156 -9.11 20.32 -8.97
C ARG A 156 -9.97 19.85 -7.81
N PHE A 157 -10.66 20.77 -7.17
CA PHE A 157 -11.52 20.47 -6.03
C PHE A 157 -12.95 20.88 -6.34
N GLU A 158 -13.88 20.00 -5.97
CA GLU A 158 -15.31 20.30 -6.01
C GLU A 158 -15.89 20.11 -4.62
N GLU A 159 -16.74 21.04 -4.20
CA GLU A 159 -17.48 20.91 -2.96
C GLU A 159 -18.96 21.19 -3.21
N LYS A 160 -19.80 20.25 -2.77
CA LYS A 160 -21.25 20.35 -2.92
C LYS A 160 -21.86 20.85 -1.61
N TRP A 161 -22.95 21.60 -1.71
CA TRP A 161 -23.62 22.21 -0.55
C TRP A 161 -24.10 21.20 0.50
N TRP A 162 -24.33 19.94 0.13
CA TRP A 162 -24.67 18.85 1.04
C TRP A 162 -23.46 18.15 1.70
N GLY A 163 -22.24 18.72 1.59
CA GLY A 163 -21.07 18.31 2.37
C GLY A 163 -20.15 17.27 1.72
N THR A 164 -20.29 17.03 0.41
CA THR A 164 -19.36 16.19 -0.36
C THR A 164 -18.17 17.02 -0.84
N PHE A 165 -16.95 16.56 -0.56
CA PHE A 165 -15.70 17.15 -1.05
C PHE A 165 -14.98 16.17 -1.98
N LYS A 166 -14.70 16.57 -3.21
CA LYS A 166 -14.02 15.76 -4.23
C LYS A 166 -12.72 16.38 -4.66
N ALA A 167 -11.77 15.53 -5.05
CA ALA A 167 -10.56 15.95 -5.74
C ALA A 167 -10.38 15.10 -7.01
N GLN A 168 -9.90 15.74 -8.07
CA GLN A 168 -9.62 15.11 -9.36
C GLN A 168 -8.28 15.62 -9.89
N ALA A 169 -7.61 14.81 -10.70
CA ALA A 169 -6.38 15.20 -11.37
C ALA A 169 -6.30 14.55 -12.76
N GLU A 170 -6.03 15.35 -13.79
CA GLU A 170 -5.80 14.86 -15.16
C GLU A 170 -4.38 14.30 -15.33
N LYS A 171 -3.42 14.86 -14.58
CA LYS A 171 -2.03 14.41 -14.52
C LYS A 171 -1.79 13.71 -13.19
N PRO A 172 -0.85 12.75 -13.11
CA PRO A 172 -0.56 12.07 -11.86
C PRO A 172 -0.10 13.04 -10.78
N VAL A 173 -0.54 12.78 -9.55
CA VAL A 173 -0.18 13.54 -8.36
C VAL A 173 1.15 13.02 -7.83
N VAL A 174 2.15 13.89 -7.72
CA VAL A 174 3.52 13.53 -7.30
C VAL A 174 3.75 13.91 -5.85
N ILE A 175 4.08 12.94 -5.02
CA ILE A 175 4.39 13.10 -3.59
C ILE A 175 5.84 12.71 -3.34
N GLU A 176 6.65 13.65 -2.85
CA GLU A 176 7.99 13.33 -2.36
C GLU A 176 7.92 13.03 -0.86
N ASN A 177 8.11 11.76 -0.49
CA ASN A 177 8.10 11.28 0.89
C ASN A 177 9.55 11.15 1.41
N ARG A 178 10.05 12.20 2.06
CA ARG A 178 11.39 12.24 2.65
C ARG A 178 11.50 11.46 3.97
N ALA A 179 10.38 11.06 4.58
CA ALA A 179 10.40 10.16 5.73
C ALA A 179 10.81 8.75 5.31
N LEU A 180 10.27 8.26 4.19
CA LEU A 180 10.50 6.90 3.71
C LEU A 180 11.54 6.82 2.58
N GLY A 181 11.95 7.95 2.00
CA GLY A 181 12.93 7.96 0.92
C GLY A 181 12.34 7.48 -0.41
N TYR A 182 11.11 7.88 -0.70
CA TYR A 182 10.41 7.54 -1.94
C TYR A 182 9.80 8.79 -2.57
N ARG A 183 9.74 8.83 -3.90
CA ARG A 183 8.81 9.65 -4.68
C ARG A 183 7.67 8.74 -5.13
N LEU A 184 6.44 9.17 -4.93
CA LEU A 184 5.25 8.47 -5.36
C LEU A 184 4.64 9.27 -6.52
N THR A 185 4.42 8.61 -7.65
CA THR A 185 3.62 9.13 -8.76
C THR A 185 2.27 8.43 -8.69
N TYR A 186 1.22 9.16 -8.32
CA TYR A 186 -0.11 8.60 -8.05
C TYR A 186 -1.11 8.98 -9.15
N PHE A 187 -1.58 7.99 -9.90
CA PHE A 187 -2.60 8.17 -10.92
C PHE A 187 -3.98 8.15 -10.25
N LEU A 188 -4.44 9.33 -9.83
CA LEU A 188 -5.67 9.50 -9.06
C LEU A 188 -6.89 9.24 -9.94
N LYS A 189 -7.66 8.19 -9.62
CA LYS A 189 -8.90 7.85 -10.31
C LYS A 189 -10.12 8.45 -9.61
N GLU A 190 -10.14 8.40 -8.28
CA GLU A 190 -11.21 8.99 -7.48
C GLU A 190 -10.67 9.50 -6.14
N PHE A 191 -11.23 10.62 -5.67
CA PHE A 191 -11.11 11.03 -4.27
C PHE A 191 -12.42 11.69 -3.83
N GLU A 192 -13.02 11.19 -2.76
CA GLU A 192 -14.23 11.75 -2.19
C GLU A 192 -14.24 11.64 -0.66
N LYS A 193 -14.64 12.73 0.00
CA LYS A 193 -15.05 12.75 1.39
C LYS A 193 -16.54 13.03 1.46
N SER A 194 -17.30 12.12 2.07
CA SER A 194 -18.73 12.28 2.36
C SER A 194 -19.01 11.90 3.82
N GLY A 195 -19.61 12.81 4.59
CA GLY A 195 -19.79 12.61 6.03
C GLY A 195 -18.44 12.39 6.75
N SER A 196 -18.28 11.26 7.43
CA SER A 196 -17.04 10.83 8.09
C SER A 196 -16.18 9.90 7.23
N VAL A 197 -16.68 9.47 6.07
CA VAL A 197 -16.00 8.52 5.19
C VAL A 197 -15.16 9.27 4.16
N VAL A 198 -13.92 8.81 3.99
CA VAL A 198 -13.03 9.23 2.92
C VAL A 198 -12.73 7.99 2.10
N ARG A 199 -12.94 8.09 0.79
CA ARG A 199 -12.65 7.04 -0.18
C ARG A 199 -11.79 7.62 -1.30
N TRP A 200 -10.81 6.86 -1.74
CA TRP A 200 -10.00 7.21 -2.89
C TRP A 200 -9.55 5.94 -3.60
N ASP A 201 -9.33 6.04 -4.89
CA ASP A 201 -8.87 4.97 -5.77
C ASP A 201 -7.85 5.55 -6.76
N GLY A 202 -6.91 4.71 -7.19
CA GLY A 202 -5.84 5.09 -8.08
C GLY A 202 -4.57 4.29 -7.88
N GLU A 203 -3.67 4.42 -8.84
CA GLU A 203 -2.52 3.52 -8.99
C GLU A 203 -1.21 4.25 -8.63
N PRO A 204 -0.48 3.81 -7.59
CA PRO A 204 0.82 4.37 -7.24
C PRO A 204 1.97 3.69 -7.99
N LEU A 205 2.94 4.49 -8.40
CA LEU A 205 4.27 4.08 -8.83
C LEU A 205 5.31 4.70 -7.90
N PHE A 206 6.27 3.90 -7.44
CA PHE A 206 7.31 4.34 -6.50
C PHE A 206 8.66 4.49 -7.19
N ASP A 207 9.36 5.58 -6.87
CA ASP A 207 10.76 5.78 -7.23
C ASP A 207 11.59 5.95 -5.94
N PRO A 208 12.63 5.13 -5.71
CA PRO A 208 13.51 5.31 -4.56
C PRO A 208 14.30 6.62 -4.69
N LEU A 209 14.38 7.38 -3.60
CA LEU A 209 15.27 8.53 -3.51
C LEU A 209 16.69 8.06 -3.21
N THR A 210 17.69 8.79 -3.71
CA THR A 210 19.10 8.58 -3.31
C THR A 210 19.33 9.21 -1.93
N PRO A 211 19.80 8.45 -0.93
CA PRO A 211 20.13 9.02 0.37
C PRO A 211 21.37 9.90 0.26
N GLN A 212 21.39 11.01 1.02
CA GLN A 212 22.54 11.91 1.11
C GLN A 212 23.76 11.23 1.75
N ASP A 213 23.52 10.35 2.73
CA ASP A 213 24.55 9.62 3.46
C ASP A 213 24.01 8.30 4.06
N SER A 214 24.89 7.52 4.67
CA SER A 214 24.55 6.24 5.31
C SER A 214 23.60 6.37 6.50
N SER A 215 23.62 7.51 7.20
CA SER A 215 22.74 7.78 8.35
C SER A 215 21.32 8.04 7.90
N GLN A 216 21.14 8.80 6.82
CA GLN A 216 19.85 9.01 6.18
C GLN A 216 19.28 7.70 5.62
N ALA A 217 20.12 6.88 4.99
CA ALA A 217 19.72 5.55 4.52
C ALA A 217 19.26 4.65 5.69
N ALA A 218 19.99 4.66 6.81
CA ALA A 218 19.62 3.91 8.01
C ALA A 218 18.29 4.40 8.62
N ARG A 219 18.09 5.72 8.67
CA ARG A 219 16.84 6.34 9.13
C ARG A 219 15.66 5.96 8.24
N TRP A 220 15.81 5.96 6.92
CA TRP A 220 14.75 5.50 6.02
C TRP A 220 14.41 4.02 6.24
N ARG A 221 15.41 3.15 6.41
CA ARG A 221 15.15 1.73 6.76
C ARG A 221 14.37 1.59 8.07
N GLN A 222 14.71 2.37 9.09
CA GLN A 222 13.96 2.38 10.36
C GLN A 222 12.52 2.87 10.16
N ASN A 223 12.33 3.99 9.47
CA ASN A 223 11.01 4.56 9.24
C ASN A 223 10.13 3.63 8.38
N ARG A 224 10.70 2.88 7.43
CA ARG A 224 9.96 1.88 6.65
C ARG A 224 9.50 0.72 7.51
N ARG A 225 10.31 0.27 8.48
CA ARG A 225 9.89 -0.73 9.48
C ARG A 225 8.75 -0.20 10.35
N GLU A 226 8.83 1.04 10.80
CA GLU A 226 7.78 1.70 11.58
C GLU A 226 6.50 1.96 10.75
N ALA A 227 6.62 2.23 9.44
CA ALA A 227 5.46 2.33 8.55
C ALA A 227 4.75 0.98 8.39
N TYR A 228 5.52 -0.12 8.36
CA TYR A 228 5.00 -1.47 8.22
C TYR A 228 4.37 -2.02 9.50
N ARG A 229 5.04 -1.90 10.66
CA ARG A 229 4.56 -2.44 11.94
C ARG A 229 3.20 -1.86 12.32
N GLY A 230 2.32 -2.74 12.81
CA GLY A 230 0.93 -2.41 13.13
C GLY A 230 0.06 -1.93 11.96
N SER A 231 0.55 -1.92 10.71
CA SER A 231 -0.23 -1.53 9.54
C SER A 231 -1.24 -2.60 9.14
N LEU A 232 -2.20 -2.22 8.28
CA LEU A 232 -3.12 -3.20 7.68
C LEU A 232 -2.36 -4.30 6.91
N ARG A 233 -1.32 -3.93 6.17
CA ARG A 233 -0.49 -4.88 5.42
C ARG A 233 0.21 -5.89 6.34
N HIS A 234 0.75 -5.42 7.46
CA HIS A 234 1.36 -6.29 8.47
C HIS A 234 0.33 -7.26 9.08
N PHE A 235 -0.83 -6.74 9.47
CA PHE A 235 -1.92 -7.56 9.99
C PHE A 235 -2.37 -8.62 8.98
N LEU A 236 -2.63 -8.23 7.73
CA LEU A 236 -3.10 -9.15 6.69
C LEU A 236 -2.06 -10.22 6.40
N ARG A 237 -0.77 -9.88 6.27
CA ARG A 237 0.27 -10.90 6.11
C ARG A 237 0.37 -11.86 7.29
N ALA A 238 0.33 -11.34 8.52
CA ALA A 238 0.30 -12.17 9.72
C ALA A 238 -0.95 -13.08 9.78
N LEU A 239 -2.09 -12.61 9.26
CA LEU A 239 -3.31 -13.40 9.13
C LEU A 239 -3.15 -14.51 8.09
N LEU A 240 -2.58 -14.22 6.92
CA LEU A 240 -2.36 -15.20 5.86
C LEU A 240 -1.42 -16.33 6.34
N ASP A 241 -0.32 -15.95 6.99
CA ASP A 241 0.75 -16.84 7.48
C ASP A 241 0.39 -17.60 8.78
N ASP A 242 -0.79 -17.36 9.35
CA ASP A 242 -1.20 -17.89 10.67
C ASP A 242 -0.22 -17.54 11.81
N ARG A 243 0.27 -16.29 11.82
CA ARG A 243 1.25 -15.76 12.78
C ARG A 243 0.75 -14.57 13.60
N LEU A 244 -0.56 -14.41 13.76
CA LEU A 244 -1.13 -13.27 14.48
C LEU A 244 -0.56 -13.12 15.90
N LYS A 245 -0.43 -14.22 16.64
CA LYS A 245 0.02 -14.19 18.04
C LYS A 245 1.50 -13.82 18.14
N GLU A 246 2.32 -14.40 17.28
CA GLU A 246 3.76 -14.14 17.13
C GLU A 246 4.00 -12.67 16.81
N GLU A 247 3.19 -12.12 15.90
CA GLU A 247 3.21 -10.72 15.48
C GLU A 247 2.39 -9.79 16.41
N GLN A 248 2.02 -10.27 17.60
CA GLN A 248 1.39 -9.49 18.68
C GLN A 248 0.02 -8.89 18.33
N PHE A 249 -0.72 -9.54 17.43
CA PHE A 249 -2.10 -9.23 17.10
C PHE A 249 -3.09 -10.12 17.86
N GLU A 250 -4.16 -9.50 18.33
CA GLU A 250 -5.38 -10.18 18.81
C GLU A 250 -6.54 -9.82 17.89
N LEU A 251 -7.42 -10.79 17.64
CA LEU A 251 -8.51 -10.66 16.68
C LEU A 251 -9.85 -11.02 17.30
N TYR A 252 -10.83 -10.15 17.10
CA TYR A 252 -12.18 -10.29 17.62
C TYR A 252 -13.23 -9.98 16.55
N ARG A 253 -14.39 -10.63 16.64
CA ARG A 253 -15.62 -10.20 15.99
C ARG A 253 -16.42 -9.29 16.93
N LEU A 254 -16.93 -8.21 16.38
CA LEU A 254 -17.84 -7.28 17.01
C LEU A 254 -19.19 -7.32 16.27
N PRO A 255 -20.26 -7.86 16.88
CA PRO A 255 -21.59 -7.82 16.31
C PRO A 255 -21.98 -6.39 15.94
N ARG A 256 -22.60 -6.18 14.77
CA ARG A 256 -22.95 -4.84 14.26
C ARG A 256 -23.77 -3.99 15.25
N ALA A 257 -24.67 -4.62 16.02
CA ALA A 257 -25.46 -3.95 17.06
C ALA A 257 -24.63 -3.43 18.26
N SER A 258 -23.42 -3.97 18.44
CA SER A 258 -22.47 -3.60 19.50
C SER A 258 -21.34 -2.69 19.01
N ALA A 259 -21.10 -2.62 17.69
CA ALA A 259 -20.04 -1.80 17.08
C ALA A 259 -20.23 -0.28 17.28
N PHE A 260 -21.46 0.18 17.55
CA PHE A 260 -21.79 1.57 17.85
C PHE A 260 -21.80 1.90 19.36
N ARG A 261 -21.62 0.90 20.25
CA ARG A 261 -21.45 1.14 21.69
C ARG A 261 -20.00 1.52 21.99
N HIS A 262 -19.75 2.22 23.10
CA HIS A 262 -18.38 2.40 23.58
C HIS A 262 -17.68 1.04 23.71
N THR A 263 -16.45 0.92 23.19
CA THR A 263 -15.74 -0.37 23.07
C THR A 263 -15.55 -1.12 24.39
N SER A 264 -15.60 -0.43 25.54
CA SER A 264 -15.56 -1.07 26.86
C SER A 264 -16.83 -1.89 27.19
N ARG A 265 -17.90 -1.76 26.40
CA ARG A 265 -19.21 -2.42 26.59
C ARG A 265 -19.66 -3.23 25.36
N ALA A 266 -18.80 -3.38 24.34
CA ALA A 266 -19.11 -4.19 23.18
C ALA A 266 -18.83 -5.67 23.49
N ASP A 267 -19.76 -6.55 23.11
CA ASP A 267 -19.54 -7.98 23.17
C ASP A 267 -18.48 -8.37 22.15
N ARG A 268 -17.22 -8.45 22.60
CA ARG A 268 -16.11 -8.94 21.77
C ARG A 268 -16.07 -10.46 21.81
N MET A 269 -16.07 -11.08 20.64
CA MET A 269 -15.96 -12.53 20.50
C MET A 269 -14.61 -12.85 19.86
N PRO A 270 -13.68 -13.54 20.56
CA PRO A 270 -12.42 -13.96 19.95
C PRO A 270 -12.67 -14.75 18.65
N THR A 271 -11.83 -14.54 17.64
CA THR A 271 -11.88 -15.30 16.39
C THR A 271 -10.46 -15.58 15.89
N SER A 272 -10.33 -16.48 14.92
CA SER A 272 -9.06 -16.89 14.31
C SER A 272 -9.16 -16.82 12.79
N ARG A 273 -8.01 -16.99 12.13
CA ARG A 273 -7.84 -17.08 10.68
C ARG A 273 -8.85 -18.06 10.05
N ASP A 274 -8.90 -19.29 10.53
CA ASP A 274 -9.71 -20.37 9.95
C ASP A 274 -11.24 -20.15 10.02
N HIS A 275 -11.70 -19.18 10.79
CA HIS A 275 -13.12 -18.82 10.85
C HIS A 275 -13.54 -17.74 9.85
N ILE A 276 -12.58 -17.05 9.23
CA ILE A 276 -12.86 -15.86 8.41
C ILE A 276 -12.11 -15.85 7.08
N LEU A 277 -11.12 -16.73 6.90
CA LEU A 277 -10.23 -16.73 5.76
C LEU A 277 -10.18 -18.11 5.11
N GLU A 278 -10.43 -18.16 3.80
CA GLU A 278 -10.36 -19.37 2.98
C GLU A 278 -9.51 -19.10 1.73
N PRO A 279 -8.73 -20.09 1.21
CA PRO A 279 -8.07 -19.93 -0.08
C PRO A 279 -9.07 -19.70 -1.21
N SER A 280 -8.75 -18.81 -2.17
CA SER A 280 -9.53 -18.66 -3.40
C SER A 280 -9.34 -19.87 -4.32
N PRO A 281 -10.35 -20.27 -5.13
CA PRO A 281 -10.19 -21.30 -6.15
C PRO A 281 -9.09 -21.03 -7.18
N ASP A 282 -8.64 -19.77 -7.33
CA ASP A 282 -7.55 -19.38 -8.23
C ASP A 282 -6.14 -19.60 -7.66
N ASP A 283 -6.01 -20.06 -6.40
CA ASP A 283 -4.76 -20.26 -5.64
C ASP A 283 -3.85 -19.02 -5.55
N SER A 284 -4.31 -17.86 -5.99
CA SER A 284 -3.53 -16.61 -6.06
C SER A 284 -3.93 -15.61 -4.99
N THR A 285 -5.11 -15.77 -4.37
CA THR A 285 -5.65 -14.90 -3.32
C THR A 285 -6.34 -15.71 -2.21
N TYR A 286 -6.74 -15.02 -1.15
CA TYR A 286 -7.57 -15.57 -0.07
C TYR A 286 -8.88 -14.80 0.04
N HIS A 287 -10.00 -15.50 0.21
CA HIS A 287 -11.29 -14.93 0.54
C HIS A 287 -11.37 -14.60 2.03
N LEU A 288 -11.52 -13.32 2.36
CA LEU A 288 -11.88 -12.87 3.69
C LEU A 288 -13.40 -12.64 3.73
N ASP A 289 -14.14 -13.45 4.49
CA ASP A 289 -15.58 -13.30 4.69
C ASP A 289 -15.95 -13.29 6.17
N VAL A 290 -16.54 -12.19 6.61
CA VAL A 290 -17.05 -12.02 7.97
C VAL A 290 -18.15 -10.98 8.00
N ARG A 291 -19.34 -11.34 8.47
CA ARG A 291 -20.49 -10.43 8.56
C ARG A 291 -20.41 -9.45 9.74
N ASP A 292 -19.67 -9.80 10.77
CA ASP A 292 -19.40 -8.92 11.90
C ASP A 292 -18.27 -7.95 11.57
N ARG A 293 -18.16 -6.85 12.32
CA ARG A 293 -16.98 -5.98 12.22
C ARG A 293 -15.80 -6.70 12.89
N LEU A 294 -14.64 -6.72 12.26
CA LEU A 294 -13.42 -7.20 12.90
C LEU A 294 -12.82 -6.09 13.77
N GLU A 295 -12.40 -6.44 14.97
CA GLU A 295 -11.52 -5.62 15.81
C GLU A 295 -10.16 -6.28 15.90
N VAL A 296 -9.13 -5.49 15.58
CA VAL A 296 -7.72 -5.90 15.60
C VAL A 296 -7.03 -5.10 16.68
N VAL A 297 -6.45 -5.78 17.66
CA VAL A 297 -5.62 -5.17 18.70
C VAL A 297 -4.17 -5.51 18.41
N TYR A 298 -3.32 -4.49 18.23
CA TYR A 298 -1.89 -4.66 18.06
C TYR A 298 -1.16 -4.21 19.32
N ARG A 299 -0.43 -5.14 19.96
CA ARG A 299 0.30 -4.89 21.21
C ARG A 299 1.78 -4.56 21.03
N GLY A 300 2.28 -4.58 19.79
CA GLY A 300 3.69 -4.30 19.54
C GLY A 300 4.06 -2.83 19.77
N GLU A 301 3.08 -1.91 19.72
CA GLU A 301 3.30 -0.49 19.91
C GLU A 301 2.14 0.19 20.65
N PRO A 302 2.41 1.25 21.44
CA PRO A 302 1.36 2.07 22.04
C PRO A 302 0.65 2.93 20.99
N GLU A 303 -0.41 3.60 21.43
CA GLU A 303 -0.98 4.66 20.64
C GLU A 303 -0.02 5.86 20.54
N SER A 304 -0.05 6.58 19.42
CA SER A 304 0.62 7.88 19.26
C SER A 304 -0.30 9.03 19.67
N GLU A 305 0.29 10.13 20.15
CA GLU A 305 -0.45 11.38 20.42
C GLU A 305 -1.12 11.95 19.17
N LEU A 306 -0.45 11.87 18.01
CA LEU A 306 -1.00 12.30 16.72
C LEU A 306 -2.27 11.54 16.32
N TYR A 307 -2.35 10.25 16.66
CA TYR A 307 -3.59 9.50 16.47
C TYR A 307 -4.70 10.01 17.38
N LEU A 308 -4.40 10.36 18.64
CA LEU A 308 -5.39 10.90 19.55
C LEU A 308 -5.89 12.25 19.09
N GLU A 309 -5.02 13.12 18.59
CA GLU A 309 -5.42 14.38 17.94
C GLU A 309 -6.32 14.11 16.73
N TRP A 310 -5.89 13.24 15.82
CA TRP A 310 -6.65 12.87 14.62
C TRP A 310 -8.03 12.28 14.94
N ALA A 311 -8.12 11.49 16.02
CA ALA A 311 -9.36 10.83 16.43
C ALA A 311 -10.25 11.70 17.35
N ASP A 312 -9.89 12.96 17.60
CA ASP A 312 -10.53 13.86 18.56
C ASP A 312 -10.62 13.26 19.98
N ARG A 313 -9.50 12.75 20.46
CA ARG A 313 -9.32 12.00 21.72
C ARG A 313 -8.13 12.47 22.56
N SER A 314 -7.66 13.71 22.34
CA SER A 314 -6.52 14.31 23.04
C SER A 314 -6.70 14.48 24.56
N ARG A 315 -7.91 14.26 25.09
CA ARG A 315 -8.22 14.38 26.53
C ARG A 315 -7.78 13.19 27.38
N ARG A 316 -7.28 12.10 26.79
CA ARG A 316 -6.77 10.93 27.52
C ARG A 316 -5.35 10.62 27.10
N ALA A 317 -4.61 9.92 27.96
CA ALA A 317 -3.31 9.38 27.58
C ALA A 317 -3.43 8.30 26.49
N PRO A 318 -2.39 8.11 25.66
CA PRO A 318 -2.28 6.98 24.74
C PRO A 318 -2.37 5.65 25.49
N LYS A 319 -3.04 4.67 24.88
CA LYS A 319 -3.01 3.30 25.40
C LYS A 319 -1.67 2.64 25.08
N ASP A 320 -1.37 1.58 25.80
CA ASP A 320 -0.23 0.69 25.58
C ASP A 320 -0.40 -0.26 24.37
N HIS A 321 -1.49 -0.13 23.62
CA HIS A 321 -1.79 -0.92 22.43
C HIS A 321 -2.60 -0.10 21.43
N GLN A 322 -2.52 -0.48 20.15
CA GLN A 322 -3.30 0.10 19.08
C GLN A 322 -4.57 -0.73 18.85
N THR A 323 -5.69 -0.08 18.52
CA THR A 323 -6.93 -0.76 18.15
C THR A 323 -7.40 -0.27 16.78
N SER A 324 -7.63 -1.21 15.87
CA SER A 324 -8.19 -1.00 14.54
C SER A 324 -9.50 -1.75 14.38
N GLN A 325 -10.34 -1.33 13.44
CA GLN A 325 -11.48 -2.13 13.03
C GLN A 325 -11.61 -2.18 11.52
N ILE A 326 -12.13 -3.29 11.00
CA ILE A 326 -12.40 -3.53 9.58
C ILE A 326 -13.86 -3.93 9.45
N GLU A 327 -14.60 -3.23 8.60
CA GLU A 327 -15.94 -3.63 8.18
C GLU A 327 -15.93 -3.94 6.70
N LEU A 328 -16.36 -5.15 6.33
CA LEU A 328 -16.48 -5.50 4.93
C LEU A 328 -17.74 -4.84 4.34
N ASN A 329 -17.56 -4.24 3.17
CA ASN A 329 -18.62 -3.66 2.35
C ASN A 329 -19.12 -4.69 1.30
N GLU A 330 -18.25 -5.65 0.94
CA GLU A 330 -18.52 -6.77 0.03
C GLU A 330 -18.18 -8.10 0.73
N HIS A 331 -18.79 -9.20 0.27
CA HIS A 331 -18.66 -10.51 0.92
C HIS A 331 -18.65 -11.65 -0.11
N PRO A 332 -17.55 -12.40 -0.25
CA PRO A 332 -16.22 -12.16 0.35
C PRO A 332 -15.50 -10.94 -0.27
N ILE A 333 -14.37 -10.54 0.31
CA ILE A 333 -13.34 -9.73 -0.37
C ILE A 333 -12.07 -10.57 -0.57
N HIS A 334 -11.19 -10.16 -1.49
CA HIS A 334 -9.94 -10.88 -1.76
C HIS A 334 -8.75 -10.19 -1.10
N ILE A 335 -7.90 -11.00 -0.46
CA ILE A 335 -6.61 -10.60 0.08
C ILE A 335 -5.51 -11.22 -0.76
N ASP A 336 -4.63 -10.39 -1.31
CA ASP A 336 -3.48 -10.87 -2.08
C ASP A 336 -2.32 -11.31 -1.17
N PRO A 337 -1.33 -12.07 -1.69
CA PRO A 337 -0.20 -12.55 -0.89
C PRO A 337 0.70 -11.45 -0.33
N TYR A 338 0.58 -10.21 -0.82
CA TYR A 338 1.35 -9.06 -0.33
C TYR A 338 0.68 -8.38 0.87
N GLY A 339 -0.53 -8.82 1.25
CA GLY A 339 -1.31 -8.29 2.35
C GLY A 339 -2.13 -7.07 1.96
N GLU A 340 -2.69 -7.06 0.76
CA GLU A 340 -3.53 -5.97 0.26
C GLU A 340 -4.95 -6.48 -0.05
N ILE A 341 -5.93 -5.59 0.12
CA ILE A 341 -7.33 -5.85 -0.27
C ILE A 341 -7.43 -5.52 -1.77
N VAL A 342 -7.91 -6.47 -2.56
CA VAL A 342 -7.97 -6.33 -4.02
C VAL A 342 -9.06 -5.36 -4.45
N GLU A 343 -10.22 -5.37 -3.79
CA GLU A 343 -11.33 -4.46 -4.07
C GLU A 343 -11.05 -3.07 -3.46
N PRO A 344 -10.96 -1.99 -4.27
CA PRO A 344 -10.64 -0.65 -3.77
C PRO A 344 -11.55 -0.16 -2.63
N TYR A 345 -12.80 -0.61 -2.61
CA TYR A 345 -13.80 -0.25 -1.60
C TYR A 345 -14.40 -1.48 -0.89
N GLY A 346 -13.74 -2.65 -0.97
CA GLY A 346 -14.23 -3.88 -0.36
C GLY A 346 -14.35 -3.83 1.16
N ALA A 347 -13.57 -2.96 1.82
CA ALA A 347 -13.66 -2.75 3.26
C ALA A 347 -13.56 -1.27 3.68
N THR A 348 -14.30 -0.93 4.73
CA THR A 348 -14.17 0.32 5.47
C THR A 348 -13.26 0.11 6.68
N LEU A 349 -12.19 0.90 6.75
CA LEU A 349 -11.23 0.87 7.85
C LEU A 349 -11.59 1.92 8.90
N TYR A 350 -11.37 1.60 10.17
CA TYR A 350 -11.57 2.51 11.29
C TYR A 350 -10.35 2.55 12.21
N ARG A 351 -10.28 3.64 13.00
CA ARG A 351 -9.26 3.84 14.04
C ARG A 351 -7.84 3.78 13.47
N TYR A 352 -6.94 2.97 14.02
CA TYR A 352 -5.53 2.97 13.63
C TYR A 352 -5.32 2.67 12.15
N PHE A 353 -6.00 1.69 11.57
CA PHE A 353 -5.91 1.44 10.12
C PHE A 353 -6.42 2.63 9.30
N ALA A 354 -7.48 3.32 9.73
CA ALA A 354 -7.91 4.54 9.04
C ALA A 354 -6.91 5.71 9.17
N PHE A 355 -6.18 5.77 10.29
CA PHE A 355 -5.14 6.77 10.53
C PHE A 355 -3.86 6.48 9.73
N THR A 356 -3.45 5.22 9.62
CA THR A 356 -2.17 4.82 9.03
C THR A 356 -2.25 4.43 7.55
N THR A 357 -3.40 3.99 7.04
CA THR A 357 -3.61 3.73 5.60
C THR A 357 -3.75 5.06 4.85
N ARG A 358 -2.60 5.72 4.64
CA ARG A 358 -2.43 7.04 4.02
C ARG A 358 -1.12 7.08 3.23
N MET A 359 -0.98 8.02 2.29
CA MET A 359 0.19 8.05 1.39
C MET A 359 1.53 8.26 2.13
N SER A 360 1.52 8.91 3.30
CA SER A 360 2.73 9.11 4.11
C SER A 360 3.35 7.82 4.67
N LYS A 361 2.56 6.75 4.80
CA LYS A 361 3.00 5.43 5.29
C LYS A 361 2.97 4.33 4.22
N ARG A 362 2.62 4.66 2.97
CA ARG A 362 2.60 3.68 1.87
C ARG A 362 4.02 3.19 1.56
N LEU A 363 4.13 1.89 1.35
CA LEU A 363 5.36 1.17 1.01
C LEU A 363 5.11 0.43 -0.31
N PRO A 364 6.13 0.31 -1.18
CA PRO A 364 6.00 -0.48 -2.40
C PRO A 364 5.82 -1.97 -2.08
N ARG A 365 5.25 -2.72 -3.01
CA ARG A 365 5.05 -4.18 -2.88
C ARG A 365 6.36 -4.92 -2.61
N GLU A 366 7.46 -4.48 -3.22
CA GLU A 366 8.79 -5.08 -3.04
C GLU A 366 9.42 -4.81 -1.66
N TYR A 367 8.82 -3.94 -0.83
CA TYR A 367 9.29 -3.78 0.54
C TYR A 367 8.92 -5.02 1.36
N GLU A 368 9.95 -5.73 1.79
CA GLU A 368 9.88 -6.79 2.80
C GLU A 368 10.51 -6.29 4.12
N PRO A 369 9.83 -6.45 5.27
CA PRO A 369 10.46 -6.17 6.56
C PRO A 369 11.62 -7.15 6.76
N PRO A 370 12.77 -6.71 7.30
CA PRO A 370 13.84 -7.63 7.67
C PRO A 370 13.38 -8.56 8.79
N GLU A 371 13.81 -9.82 8.72
CA GLU A 371 13.59 -10.87 9.74
C GLU A 371 14.09 -10.49 11.14
#